data_AF-A0A2B2BF15-F1
#
_entry.id   AF-A0A2B2BF15-F1
#
_cell.length_a   1.000
_cell.length_b   1.000
_cell.length_c   1.000
_cell.angle_alpha   90.00
_cell.angle_beta   90.00
_cell.angle_gamma   90.00
#
_symmetry.space_group_name_H-M   'P 1'
#
loop_
_entity.id
_entity.type
_entity.pdbx_description
1 polymer ?
#
loop_
_entity_poly.entity_id
_entity_poly.type
_entity_poly.pdbx_seq_one_letter_code
_entity_poly.pdbx_strand_id
1 'polypeptide(L)'
;FEKLLGFANEGTNFVFGSMNDQGLAFFFLKVLCPIVFISALIGILQHIRVLPVVIRAIGFLLSKVNGMGKLESFNAVSSLILGQSENFIAYKDI
;
A
#
# COMPACT_ATOMS: atom_id res chain seq x y z
N PHE A 1 7.39 4.66 7.81
CA PHE A 1 5.96 4.50 8.09
C PHE A 1 5.40 5.70 8.84
N GLU A 2 5.97 6.12 9.96
CA GLU A 2 5.49 7.28 10.74
C GLU A 2 5.31 8.58 9.95
N LYS A 3 6.25 8.92 9.05
CA LYS A 3 6.10 10.11 8.18
C LYS A 3 4.86 10.05 7.28
N LEU A 4 4.51 8.86 6.76
CA LEU A 4 3.30 8.68 5.94
C LEU A 4 2.04 8.87 6.79
N LEU A 5 2.04 8.37 8.02
CA LEU A 5 0.96 8.64 8.96
C LEU A 5 0.89 10.13 9.34
N GLY A 6 2.01 10.83 9.39
CA GLY A 6 2.06 12.29 9.54
C GLY A 6 1.30 13.00 8.42
N PHE A 7 1.63 12.69 7.16
CA PHE A 7 0.92 13.24 5.99
C PHE A 7 -0.57 12.88 5.97
N ALA A 8 -0.93 11.65 6.36
CA ALA A 8 -2.32 11.24 6.48
C ALA A 8 -3.07 12.06 7.55
N ASN A 9 -2.43 12.33 8.69
CA ASN A 9 -3.01 13.18 9.74
C ASN A 9 -3.18 14.63 9.27
N GLU A 10 -2.19 15.19 8.55
CA GLU A 10 -2.32 16.53 7.96
C GLU A 10 -3.50 16.63 6.99
N GLY A 11 -3.66 15.64 6.09
CA GLY A 11 -4.81 15.58 5.19
C GLY A 11 -6.15 15.39 5.91
N THR A 12 -6.17 14.58 6.97
CA THR A 12 -7.37 14.39 7.81
C THR A 12 -7.76 15.69 8.52
N ASN A 13 -6.78 16.42 9.07
CA ASN A 13 -7.01 17.71 9.70
C ASN A 13 -7.48 18.78 8.69
N PHE A 14 -7.01 18.71 7.45
CA PHE A 14 -7.48 19.60 6.37
C PHE A 14 -8.97 19.37 6.05
N VAL A 15 -9.41 18.11 5.97
CA VAL A 15 -10.80 17.76 5.61
C VAL A 15 -11.76 17.92 6.79
N PHE A 16 -11.35 17.51 8.00
CA PHE A 16 -12.23 17.40 9.17
C PHE A 16 -11.94 18.41 10.28
N GLY A 17 -10.96 19.30 10.10
CA GLY A 17 -10.59 20.33 11.09
C GLY A 17 -10.21 19.75 12.45
N SER A 18 -10.62 20.42 13.52
CA SER A 18 -10.35 20.03 14.91
C SER A 18 -11.28 18.94 15.46
N MET A 19 -12.06 18.25 14.61
CA MET A 19 -12.96 17.18 15.05
C MET A 19 -12.21 16.06 15.77
N ASN A 20 -10.97 15.81 15.34
CA ASN A 20 -10.04 14.89 15.99
C ASN A 20 -9.63 15.37 17.41
N ASP A 21 -9.45 16.67 17.61
CA ASP A 21 -9.02 17.25 18.89
C ASP A 21 -10.17 17.35 19.89
N GLN A 22 -11.41 17.40 19.39
CA GLN A 22 -12.64 17.35 20.19
C GLN A 22 -13.01 15.92 20.63
N GLY A 23 -12.20 14.92 20.28
CA GLY A 23 -12.44 13.51 20.63
C GLY A 23 -13.61 12.87 19.87
N LEU A 24 -14.12 13.54 18.83
CA LEU A 24 -15.20 13.02 18.00
C LEU A 24 -14.63 12.09 16.94
N ALA A 25 -15.36 11.00 16.64
CA ALA A 25 -15.06 10.08 15.53
C ALA A 25 -13.61 9.53 15.53
N PHE A 26 -13.01 9.29 16.71
CA PHE A 26 -11.62 8.83 16.85
C PHE A 26 -11.26 7.65 15.94
N PHE A 27 -12.09 6.60 15.92
CA PHE A 27 -11.86 5.43 15.07
C PHE A 27 -11.82 5.80 13.58
N PHE A 28 -12.72 6.66 13.13
CA PHE A 28 -12.78 7.08 11.73
C PHE A 28 -11.56 7.93 11.35
N LEU A 29 -11.23 8.93 12.16
CA LEU A 29 -10.16 9.90 11.86
C LEU A 29 -8.75 9.31 12.06
N LYS A 30 -8.55 8.49 13.09
CA LYS A 30 -7.22 7.94 13.41
C LYS A 30 -6.92 6.58 12.78
N VAL A 31 -7.94 5.84 12.33
CA VAL A 31 -7.75 4.51 11.73
C VAL A 31 -8.18 4.50 10.28
N LEU A 32 -9.41 4.93 9.98
CA LEU A 32 -9.97 4.80 8.63
C LEU A 32 -9.36 5.79 7.64
N CYS A 33 -9.18 7.05 8.01
CA CYS A 33 -8.57 8.05 7.12
C CYS A 33 -7.11 7.69 6.72
N PRO A 34 -6.24 7.24 7.63
CA PRO A 34 -4.94 6.71 7.24
C PRO A 34 -5.00 5.52 6.28
N ILE A 35 -5.97 4.61 6.43
CA ILE A 35 -6.17 3.50 5.48
C ILE A 35 -6.51 4.03 4.08
N VAL A 36 -7.45 4.97 3.98
CA VAL A 36 -7.83 5.60 2.71
C VAL A 36 -6.63 6.27 2.04
N PHE A 37 -5.81 6.98 2.81
CA PHE A 37 -4.59 7.61 2.32
C PHE A 37 -3.59 6.58 1.74
N ILE A 38 -3.34 5.50 2.48
CA ILE A 38 -2.42 4.44 2.03
C ILE A 38 -2.95 3.74 0.78
N SER A 39 -4.25 3.42 0.72
CA SER A 39 -4.87 2.81 -0.47
C SER A 39 -4.78 3.73 -1.70
N ALA A 40 -5.02 5.04 -1.53
CA ALA A 40 -4.85 6.00 -2.62
C ALA A 40 -3.39 6.08 -3.09
N LEU A 41 -2.43 6.11 -2.16
CA LEU A 41 -1.00 6.13 -2.47
C LEU A 41 -0.57 4.87 -3.25
N ILE A 42 -1.00 3.70 -2.79
CA ILE A 42 -0.76 2.42 -3.49
C ILE A 42 -1.36 2.46 -4.89
N GLY A 43 -2.60 2.92 -5.03
CA GLY A 43 -3.26 3.06 -6.33
C GLY A 43 -2.51 3.98 -7.28
N ILE A 44 -1.96 5.10 -6.79
CA ILE A 44 -1.10 5.99 -7.57
C ILE A 44 0.18 5.27 -8.00
N LEU A 45 0.88 4.61 -7.07
CA LEU A 45 2.13 3.88 -7.34
C LEU A 45 1.92 2.73 -8.35
N GLN A 46 0.75 2.09 -8.32
CA GLN A 46 0.35 1.07 -9.28
C GLN A 46 0.05 1.69 -10.65
N HIS A 47 -0.68 2.81 -10.70
CA HIS A 47 -1.01 3.51 -11.94
C HIS A 47 0.25 3.97 -12.70
N ILE A 48 1.23 4.53 -12.01
CA ILE A 48 2.51 4.95 -12.59
C ILE A 48 3.48 3.78 -12.85
N ARG A 49 3.07 2.54 -12.57
CA ARG A 49 3.86 1.30 -12.72
C ARG A 49 5.17 1.25 -11.90
N VAL A 50 5.34 2.08 -10.88
CA VAL A 50 6.49 1.97 -9.96
C VAL A 50 6.40 0.70 -9.14
N LEU A 51 5.20 0.38 -8.64
CA LEU A 51 5.01 -0.76 -7.76
C LEU A 51 5.24 -2.12 -8.44
N PRO A 52 4.68 -2.40 -9.64
CA PRO A 52 4.99 -3.62 -10.39
C PRO A 52 6.49 -3.78 -10.70
N VAL A 53 7.21 -2.68 -10.99
CA VAL A 53 8.64 -2.71 -11.26
C VAL A 53 9.43 -3.14 -10.02
N VAL A 54 9.10 -2.57 -8.85
CA VAL A 54 9.73 -2.94 -7.58
C VAL A 54 9.45 -4.41 -7.22
N ILE A 55 8.18 -4.85 -7.33
CA ILE A 55 7.79 -6.24 -7.06
C ILE A 55 8.53 -7.21 -7.99
N ARG A 56 8.64 -6.89 -9.29
CA ARG A 56 9.35 -7.73 -10.25
C ARG A 56 10.85 -7.78 -9.96
N ALA A 57 11.46 -6.68 -9.56
CA ALA A 57 12.88 -6.63 -9.19
C ALA A 57 13.17 -7.50 -7.95
N ILE A 58 12.37 -7.36 -6.89
CA ILE A 58 12.52 -8.14 -5.66
C ILE A 58 12.20 -9.62 -5.92
N GLY A 59 11.11 -9.92 -6.65
CA GLY A 59 10.74 -11.27 -7.02
C GLY A 59 11.82 -11.96 -7.86
N PHE A 60 12.47 -11.21 -8.77
CA PHE A 60 13.62 -11.73 -9.52
C PHE A 60 14.81 -12.05 -8.62
N LEU A 61 15.18 -11.15 -7.70
CA LEU A 61 16.25 -11.39 -6.73
C LEU A 61 15.96 -12.62 -5.86
N LEU A 62 14.73 -12.76 -5.36
CA LEU A 62 14.32 -13.91 -4.56
C LEU A 62 14.32 -15.20 -5.36
N SER A 63 13.84 -15.19 -6.62
CA SER A 63 13.88 -16.36 -7.50
C SER A 63 15.31 -16.84 -7.74
N LYS A 64 16.26 -15.91 -7.82
CA LYS A 64 17.68 -16.22 -8.04
C LYS A 64 18.36 -16.80 -6.81
N VAL A 65 17.94 -16.40 -5.60
CA VAL A 65 18.53 -16.90 -4.33
C VAL A 65 17.89 -18.22 -3.90
N ASN A 66 16.56 -18.34 -4.00
CA ASN A 66 15.81 -19.49 -3.49
C ASN A 66 15.53 -20.59 -4.53
N GLY A 67 15.80 -20.34 -5.82
CA GLY A 67 15.51 -21.29 -6.89
C GLY A 67 14.02 -21.50 -7.20
N MET A 68 13.12 -20.76 -6.54
CA MET A 68 11.67 -20.77 -6.80
C MET A 68 11.33 -20.14 -8.16
N GLY A 69 10.18 -20.52 -8.73
CA GLY A 69 9.71 -19.97 -9.98
C GLY A 69 9.53 -18.45 -9.92
N LYS A 70 9.75 -17.75 -11.05
CA LYS A 70 9.57 -16.29 -11.15
C LYS A 70 8.16 -15.85 -10.77
N LEU A 71 7.15 -16.64 -11.12
CA LEU A 71 5.73 -16.38 -10.80
C LEU A 71 5.43 -16.55 -9.31
N GLU A 72 6.00 -17.57 -8.66
CA GLU A 72 5.81 -17.84 -7.23
C GLU A 72 6.50 -16.77 -6.36
N SER A 73 7.70 -16.37 -6.76
CA SER A 73 8.45 -15.31 -6.09
C SER A 73 7.76 -13.96 -6.26
N PHE A 74 7.18 -13.70 -7.43
CA PHE A 74 6.35 -12.51 -7.67
C PHE A 74 5.09 -12.53 -6.79
N ASN A 75 4.41 -13.68 -6.67
CA ASN A 75 3.22 -13.85 -5.83
C ASN A 75 3.47 -13.49 -4.38
N ALA A 76 4.55 -14.03 -3.83
CA ALA A 76 4.91 -13.88 -2.43
C ALA A 76 5.19 -12.42 -2.10
N VAL A 77 5.97 -11.73 -2.94
CA VAL A 77 6.32 -10.32 -2.74
C VAL A 77 5.09 -9.43 -2.89
N SER A 78 4.26 -9.66 -3.90
CA SER A 78 3.06 -8.88 -4.16
C SER A 78 2.05 -9.01 -3.00
N SER A 79 1.82 -10.23 -2.50
CA SER A 79 0.91 -10.48 -1.36
C SER A 79 1.36 -9.80 -0.06
N LEU A 80 2.67 -9.70 0.18
CA LEU A 80 3.22 -9.06 1.38
C LEU A 80 3.05 -7.53 1.36
N ILE A 81 3.09 -6.93 0.18
CA ILE A 81 3.09 -5.47 0.02
C ILE A 81 1.66 -4.92 -0.11
N LEU A 82 0.81 -5.65 -0.84
CA LEU A 82 -0.51 -5.20 -1.27
C LEU A 82 -1.67 -5.92 -0.56
N GLY A 83 -1.38 -7.00 0.17
CA GLY A 83 -2.44 -7.88 0.67
C GLY A 83 -3.14 -8.65 -0.46
N GLN A 84 -4.01 -9.60 -0.08
CA GLN A 84 -4.58 -10.56 -1.03
C GLN A 84 -5.45 -9.91 -2.12
N SER A 85 -6.18 -8.84 -1.81
CA SER A 85 -7.17 -8.22 -2.71
C SER A 85 -6.55 -7.50 -3.90
N GLU A 86 -5.42 -6.81 -3.68
CA GLU A 86 -4.74 -6.01 -4.69
C GLU A 86 -3.77 -6.87 -5.54
N ASN A 87 -3.26 -7.97 -4.97
CA ASN A 87 -2.44 -8.94 -5.70
C ASN A 87 -3.18 -9.52 -6.92
N PHE A 88 -4.49 -9.76 -6.82
CA PHE A 88 -5.32 -10.22 -7.95
C PHE A 88 -5.29 -9.28 -9.16
N ILE A 89 -5.19 -7.97 -8.94
CA ILE A 89 -5.15 -6.97 -10.02
C ILE A 89 -3.79 -7.03 -10.73
N ALA A 90 -2.70 -7.24 -9.98
CA ALA A 90 -1.36 -7.40 -10.57
C ALA A 90 -1.22 -8.66 -11.42
N TYR A 91 -2.01 -9.72 -11.15
CA TYR A 91 -2.02 -10.95 -11.94
C TYR A 91 -2.70 -10.84 -13.29
N LYS A 92 -3.69 -9.96 -13.43
CA LYS A 92 -4.50 -9.88 -14.65
C LYS A 92 -3.70 -9.34 -15.85
N ASP A 93 -2.61 -8.63 -15.60
CA ASP A 93 -1.78 -7.96 -16.60
C ASP A 93 -0.40 -8.63 -16.82
N ILE A 94 -0.19 -9.85 -16.31
CA ILE A 94 0.97 -10.72 -16.62
C ILE A 94 0.53 -11.83 -17.57
#